data_AF-M6FC32-F1
#
_entry.id   AF-M6FC32-F1
#
_cell.length_a   1.000
_cell.length_b   1.000
_cell.length_c   1.000
_cell.angle_alpha   90.00
_cell.angle_beta   90.00
_cell.angle_gamma   90.00
#
_symmetry.space_group_name_H-M   'P 1'
#
loop_
_entity.id
_entity.type
_entity.pdbx_description
1 polymer ?
#
loop_
_entity_poly.entity_id
_entity_poly.type
_entity_poly.pdbx_seq_one_letter_code
_entity_poly.pdbx_strand_id
1 'polypeptide(L)'
;MGRSTGYKGKDHHPEDVQVHLSNKSRKKMTRWERMWMNRRSAIEPVISHLKQDHNMVRNFLKGKEGDRINAILSAAGFNFSKLIRAFFCYFENLISSSFLFSI
;
A
#
# COMPACT_ATOMS: atom_id res chain seq x y z
N MET A 1 18.22 -2.57 15.54
CA MET A 1 17.84 -3.72 14.69
C MET A 1 18.05 -3.34 13.22
N GLY A 2 19.03 -3.93 12.55
CA GLY A 2 19.26 -3.69 11.11
C GLY A 2 18.22 -4.44 10.28
N ARG A 3 17.47 -3.72 9.42
CA ARG A 3 16.60 -4.36 8.42
C ARG A 3 17.49 -5.04 7.38
N SER A 4 17.47 -6.37 7.31
CA SER A 4 18.10 -7.11 6.23
C SER A 4 17.47 -6.71 4.90
N THR A 5 18.26 -6.26 3.94
CA THR A 5 17.77 -5.76 2.64
C THR A 5 17.26 -6.87 1.71
N GLY A 6 17.49 -8.14 2.04
CA GLY A 6 17.12 -9.30 1.21
C GLY A 6 17.82 -9.37 -0.16
N TYR A 7 18.60 -8.34 -0.51
CA TYR A 7 19.35 -8.22 -1.75
C TYR A 7 20.59 -9.10 -1.68
N LYS A 8 20.69 -10.05 -2.61
CA LYS A 8 21.74 -11.08 -2.64
C LYS A 8 22.98 -10.69 -3.45
N GLY A 9 23.09 -9.43 -3.89
CA GLY A 9 24.19 -8.98 -4.75
C GLY A 9 23.82 -9.02 -6.24
N LYS A 10 24.72 -8.53 -7.09
CA LYS A 10 24.48 -8.40 -8.54
C LYS A 10 24.54 -9.73 -9.28
N ASP A 11 25.27 -10.71 -8.75
CA ASP A 11 25.55 -12.00 -9.39
C ASP A 11 24.28 -12.84 -9.67
N HIS A 12 23.16 -12.50 -9.02
CA HIS A 12 21.87 -13.16 -9.19
C HIS A 12 20.87 -12.37 -10.06
N HIS A 13 21.31 -11.25 -10.65
CA HIS A 13 20.48 -10.42 -11.51
C HIS A 13 21.10 -10.33 -12.91
N PRO A 14 20.28 -10.22 -13.98
CA PRO A 14 20.78 -9.90 -15.31
C PRO A 14 21.63 -8.63 -15.31
N GLU A 15 22.69 -8.60 -16.13
CA GLU A 15 23.65 -7.49 -16.24
C GLU A 15 22.98 -6.15 -16.56
N ASP A 16 21.85 -6.18 -17.28
CA ASP A 16 21.10 -5.03 -17.75
C ASP A 16 20.07 -4.48 -16.74
N VAL A 17 19.92 -5.11 -15.56
CA VAL A 17 18.92 -4.71 -14.57
C VAL A 17 19.53 -3.87 -13.45
N GLN A 18 19.08 -2.62 -13.36
CA GLN A 18 19.44 -1.74 -12.24
C GLN A 18 18.48 -1.95 -11.04
N VAL A 19 19.03 -2.39 -9.91
CA VAL A 19 18.27 -2.56 -8.66
C VAL A 19 18.42 -1.34 -7.76
N HIS A 20 17.30 -0.64 -7.52
CA HIS A 20 17.24 0.49 -6.59
C HIS A 20 16.81 0.02 -5.20
N LEU A 21 17.71 0.13 -4.22
CA LEU A 21 17.43 -0.19 -2.82
C LEU A 21 16.90 1.02 -2.05
N SER A 22 15.85 0.81 -1.24
CA SER A 22 15.26 1.83 -0.38
C SER A 22 16.22 2.41 0.67
N ASN A 23 17.18 1.59 1.12
CA ASN A 23 18.14 1.96 2.17
C ASN A 23 19.41 2.64 1.62
N LYS A 24 19.52 2.87 0.31
CA LYS A 24 20.66 3.56 -0.31
C LYS A 24 20.35 5.03 -0.61
N SER A 25 21.41 5.84 -0.69
CA SER A 25 21.33 7.27 -0.97
C SER A 25 20.54 7.57 -2.25
N ARG A 26 19.57 8.49 -2.16
CA ARG A 26 18.70 8.92 -3.27
C ARG A 26 19.23 10.17 -4.00
N LYS A 27 20.48 10.55 -3.73
CA LYS A 27 21.11 11.78 -4.26
C LYS A 27 21.26 11.76 -5.78
N LYS A 28 21.58 10.61 -6.38
CA LYS A 28 21.80 10.44 -7.83
C LYS A 28 20.57 9.93 -8.59
N MET A 29 19.40 10.02 -7.97
CA MET A 29 18.14 9.47 -8.51
C MET A 29 17.40 10.54 -9.30
N THR A 30 16.87 10.17 -10.46
CA THR A 30 15.99 11.01 -11.26
C THR A 30 14.70 11.34 -10.49
N ARG A 31 14.02 12.41 -10.92
CA ARG A 31 12.73 12.80 -10.35
C ARG A 31 11.70 11.67 -10.41
N TRP A 32 11.66 10.93 -11.50
CA TRP A 32 10.71 9.85 -11.74
C TRP A 32 10.94 8.64 -10.86
N GLU A 33 12.19 8.17 -10.76
CA GLU A 33 12.58 7.10 -9.84
C GLU A 33 12.25 7.47 -8.38
N ARG A 34 12.50 8.73 -7.99
CA ARG A 34 12.15 9.22 -6.66
C ARG A 34 10.64 9.18 -6.42
N MET A 35 9.85 9.60 -7.41
CA MET A 35 8.38 9.54 -7.35
C MET A 35 7.89 8.09 -7.20
N TRP A 36 8.38 7.16 -8.02
CA TRP A 36 7.99 5.75 -7.96
C TRP A 36 8.34 5.10 -6.61
N MET A 37 9.54 5.36 -6.10
CA MET A 37 9.92 4.91 -4.77
C MET A 37 9.03 5.48 -3.66
N ASN A 38 8.65 6.75 -3.73
CA ASN A 38 7.75 7.35 -2.75
C ASN A 38 6.35 6.72 -2.81
N ARG A 39 5.83 6.49 -4.02
CA ARG A 39 4.55 5.79 -4.23
C ARG A 39 4.60 4.38 -3.65
N ARG A 40 5.67 3.63 -3.91
CA ARG A 40 5.86 2.30 -3.33
C ARG A 40 5.90 2.36 -1.80
N SER A 41 6.72 3.26 -1.25
CA SER A 41 6.86 3.40 0.20
C SER A 41 5.56 3.77 0.91
N ALA A 42 4.63 4.45 0.24
CA ALA A 42 3.31 4.76 0.79
C ALA A 42 2.36 3.55 0.82
N ILE A 43 2.58 2.55 -0.04
CA ILE A 43 1.73 1.35 -0.15
C ILE A 43 2.19 0.24 0.81
N GLU A 44 3.50 0.14 1.10
CA GLU A 44 4.04 -0.90 1.99
C GLU A 44 3.36 -0.92 3.39
N PRO A 45 3.12 0.22 4.07
CA PRO A 45 2.40 0.24 5.35
C PRO A 45 0.97 -0.28 5.21
N VAL A 46 0.27 0.10 4.13
CA VAL A 46 -1.10 -0.37 3.84
C VAL A 46 -1.13 -1.87 3.68
N ILE A 47 -0.18 -2.45 2.94
CA ILE A 47 -0.05 -3.91 2.79
C ILE A 47 0.26 -4.58 4.14
N SER A 48 1.11 -3.96 4.96
CA SER A 48 1.44 -4.47 6.29
C SER A 48 0.22 -4.51 7.20
N HIS A 49 -0.56 -3.42 7.25
CA HIS A 49 -1.81 -3.36 8.00
C HIS A 49 -2.83 -4.37 7.47
N LEU A 50 -3.03 -4.43 6.15
CA LEU A 50 -3.90 -5.41 5.52
C LEU A 50 -3.58 -6.85 5.96
N LYS A 51 -2.29 -7.19 6.01
CA LYS A 51 -1.85 -8.53 6.43
C LYS A 51 -2.15 -8.84 7.90
N GLN A 52 -2.01 -7.84 8.77
CA GLN A 52 -2.21 -7.98 10.22
C GLN A 52 -3.70 -7.97 10.59
N ASP A 53 -4.48 -7.06 9.99
CA ASP A 53 -5.86 -6.79 10.37
C ASP A 53 -6.86 -7.80 9.78
N HIS A 54 -6.52 -8.44 8.65
CA HIS A 54 -7.42 -9.37 7.94
C HIS A 54 -7.00 -10.85 8.02
N ASN A 55 -6.32 -11.24 9.10
CA ASN A 55 -5.90 -12.62 9.35
C ASN A 55 -5.14 -13.27 8.18
N MET A 56 -4.45 -12.50 7.34
CA MET A 56 -3.74 -13.04 6.17
C MET A 56 -2.50 -13.85 6.56
N VAL A 57 -2.02 -13.70 7.81
CA VAL A 57 -0.91 -14.49 8.37
C VAL A 57 -1.40 -15.89 8.82
N ARG A 58 -2.65 -15.99 9.27
CA ARG A 58 -3.28 -17.23 9.72
C ARG A 58 -4.71 -17.29 9.19
N ASN A 59 -4.80 -17.62 7.91
CA ASN A 59 -6.08 -17.73 7.23
C ASN A 59 -6.81 -19.01 7.64
N PHE A 60 -8.10 -18.90 7.95
CA PHE A 60 -8.96 -20.02 8.32
C PHE A 60 -9.68 -20.65 7.12
N LEU A 61 -9.58 -20.03 5.93
CA LEU A 61 -10.10 -20.59 4.68
C LEU A 61 -9.22 -21.75 4.19
N LYS A 62 -9.84 -22.70 3.47
CA LYS A 62 -9.22 -23.97 3.13
C LYS A 62 -8.15 -23.83 2.04
N GLY A 63 -6.88 -23.98 2.44
CA GLY A 63 -5.74 -24.14 1.54
C GLY A 63 -5.44 -22.91 0.67
N LYS A 64 -4.66 -23.12 -0.40
CA LYS A 64 -4.17 -22.05 -1.29
C LYS A 64 -5.29 -21.23 -1.94
N GLU A 65 -6.43 -21.86 -2.22
CA GLU A 65 -7.56 -21.17 -2.82
C GLU A 65 -8.23 -20.23 -1.80
N GLY A 66 -8.36 -20.68 -0.55
CA GLY A 66 -8.77 -19.83 0.56
C GLY A 66 -7.85 -18.62 0.77
N ASP A 67 -6.53 -18.80 0.63
CA ASP A 67 -5.55 -17.70 0.73
C ASP A 67 -5.75 -16.64 -0.36
N ARG A 68 -5.99 -17.09 -1.60
CA ARG A 68 -6.28 -16.18 -2.72
C ARG A 68 -7.57 -15.41 -2.49
N ILE A 69 -8.63 -16.09 -2.09
CA ILE A 69 -9.93 -15.48 -1.81
C ILE A 69 -9.81 -14.46 -0.68
N ASN A 70 -9.16 -14.81 0.44
CA ASN A 70 -8.98 -13.89 1.56
C ASN A 70 -8.19 -12.64 1.14
N ALA A 71 -7.12 -12.81 0.36
CA ALA A 71 -6.33 -11.68 -0.12
C ALA A 71 -7.15 -10.73 -1.02
N ILE A 72 -7.94 -11.28 -1.95
CA ILE A 72 -8.78 -10.49 -2.86
C ILE A 72 -9.87 -9.74 -2.07
N LEU A 73 -10.58 -10.43 -1.19
CA LEU A 73 -11.66 -9.83 -0.40
C LEU A 73 -11.16 -8.79 0.59
N SER A 74 -9.99 -9.02 1.22
CA SER A 74 -9.36 -8.03 2.11
C SER A 74 -8.99 -6.76 1.34
N ALA A 75 -8.40 -6.89 0.16
CA ALA A 75 -8.07 -5.76 -0.70
C ALA A 75 -9.34 -5.01 -1.17
N ALA A 76 -10.39 -5.74 -1.56
CA ALA A 76 -11.66 -5.15 -1.97
C ALA A 76 -12.32 -4.40 -0.79
N GLY A 77 -12.39 -5.01 0.39
CA GLY A 77 -12.92 -4.40 1.60
C GLY A 77 -12.21 -3.09 1.95
N PHE A 78 -10.87 -3.09 1.91
CA PHE A 78 -10.09 -1.88 2.16
C PHE A 78 -10.36 -0.76 1.13
N ASN A 79 -10.53 -1.11 -0.15
CA ASN A 79 -10.91 -0.14 -1.17
C ASN A 79 -12.32 0.42 -0.95
N PHE A 80 -13.29 -0.42 -0.58
CA PHE A 80 -14.64 0.04 -0.23
C PHE A 80 -14.62 0.97 0.98
N SER A 81 -13.84 0.67 2.03
CA SER A 81 -13.70 1.56 3.19
C SER A 81 -13.18 2.95 2.80
N LYS A 82 -12.29 3.06 1.79
CA LYS A 82 -11.85 4.36 1.26
C LYS A 82 -12.96 5.11 0.55
N LEU A 83 -13.73 4.42 -0.30
CA LEU A 83 -14.85 5.03 -1.01
C LEU A 83 -15.92 5.54 -0.03
N ILE A 84 -16.25 4.73 0.98
CA ILE A 84 -17.21 5.09 2.03
C ILE A 84 -16.72 6.32 2.81
N ARG A 85 -15.44 6.36 3.21
CA ARG A 85 -14.85 7.55 3.87
C ARG A 85 -14.91 8.80 2.99
N ALA A 86 -14.61 8.68 1.71
CA ALA A 86 -14.67 9.80 0.77
C ALA A 86 -16.12 10.30 0.60
N PHE A 87 -17.07 9.37 0.47
CA PHE A 87 -18.50 9.68 0.39
C PHE A 87 -18.99 10.43 1.62
N PHE A 88 -18.70 9.94 2.83
CA PHE A 88 -19.10 10.62 4.07
C PHE A 88 -18.43 11.99 4.23
N CYS A 89 -17.14 12.12 3.91
CA CYS A 89 -16.46 13.41 3.93
C CYS A 89 -17.13 14.41 2.96
N TYR A 90 -17.48 13.99 1.74
CA TYR A 90 -18.21 14.84 0.80
C TYR A 90 -19.59 15.23 1.33
N PHE A 91 -20.33 14.27 1.90
CA PHE A 91 -21.66 14.48 2.44
C PHE A 91 -21.68 15.45 3.64
N GLU A 92 -20.72 15.31 4.55
CA GLU A 92 -20.55 16.23 5.68
C GLU A 92 -20.26 17.66 5.21
N ASN A 93 -19.34 17.83 4.24
CA ASN A 93 -19.05 19.13 3.64
C ASN A 93 -20.29 19.75 2.98
N LEU A 94 -21.10 18.94 2.31
CA LEU A 94 -22.34 19.39 1.68
C LEU A 94 -23.32 19.93 2.73
N ILE A 95 -23.60 19.17 3.78
CA ILE A 95 -24.50 19.59 4.87
C ILE A 95 -24.00 20.87 5.53
N SER A 96 -22.70 20.95 5.87
CA SER A 96 -22.14 22.14 6.49
C SER A 96 -22.23 23.37 5.58
N SER A 97 -22.01 23.21 4.28
CA SER A 97 -22.13 24.31 3.31
C SER A 97 -23.58 24.79 3.16
N SER A 98 -24.56 23.88 3.17
CA SER A 98 -25.99 24.21 3.15
C SER A 98 -26.43 24.94 4.42
N PHE A 99 -25.87 24.57 5.59
CA PHE A 99 -26.18 25.24 6.86
C PHE A 99 -25.62 26.66 6.94
N LEU A 100 -24.41 26.89 6.40
CA LEU A 100 -23.76 28.20 6.30
C LEU A 100 -24.45 29.17 5.33
N PHE A 101 -25.16 28.67 4.32
CA PHE A 101 -25.89 29.49 3.35
C PHE A 101 -27.34 29.77 3.76
N SER A 102 -27.82 29.11 4.82
CA SER A 102 -29.19 29.21 5.32
C SER A 102 -29.32 30.09 6.59
N ILE A 103 -28.21 30.63 7.08
CA ILE A 103 -28.10 31.67 8.12
C ILE A 103 -27.63 32.96 7.45
#